data_AF-A0A1Q8LQW0-F1
#
_entry.id   AF-A0A1Q8LQW0-F1
#
_cell.length_a   1.000
_cell.length_b   1.000
_cell.length_c   1.000
_cell.angle_alpha   90.00
_cell.angle_beta   90.00
_cell.angle_gamma   90.00
#
_symmetry.space_group_name_H-M   'P 1'
#
loop_
_entity.id
_entity.type
_entity.pdbx_description
1 polymer ?
#
loop_
_entity_poly.entity_id
_entity_poly.type
_entity_poly.pdbx_seq_one_letter_code
_entity_poly.pdbx_strand_id
1 'polypeptide(L)'
;MAVDPTTISRAEHVQLAVAAAREQVPEVDEEAMRVGLNLVGASNSLISEAESLIFRAEKLSWPSFRVLFIVWMYGEIEARSIARIAGVTRQTVSSVLSTVERYGYVQREKANGQDRRLIRVRLTETGREAVRHAFALHNEVEARLFARLTADEQRQLASLLGKLIDTTDGVDDRTSPSL
;
A
#
# COMPACT_ATOMS: atom_id res chain seq x y z
N MET A 1 12.58 -31.40 16.00
CA MET A 1 12.03 -32.02 14.77
C MET A 1 12.08 -30.95 13.70
N ALA A 2 12.71 -31.19 12.55
CA ALA A 2 12.80 -30.18 11.50
C ALA A 2 11.40 -29.94 10.92
N VAL A 3 10.91 -28.71 10.99
CA VAL A 3 9.61 -28.32 10.45
C VAL A 3 9.75 -28.10 8.94
N ASP A 4 8.88 -28.71 8.13
CA ASP A 4 8.87 -28.52 6.68
C ASP A 4 8.31 -27.13 6.32
N PRO A 5 9.11 -26.22 5.74
CA PRO A 5 8.69 -24.86 5.44
C PRO A 5 7.57 -24.78 4.37
N THR A 6 7.28 -25.86 3.65
CA THR A 6 6.24 -25.88 2.61
C THR A 6 4.84 -26.20 3.14
N THR A 7 4.72 -26.67 4.39
CA THR A 7 3.45 -27.14 4.97
C THR A 7 2.99 -26.33 6.19
N ILE A 8 3.80 -25.40 6.69
CA ILE A 8 3.45 -24.57 7.84
C ILE A 8 2.41 -23.51 7.49
N SER A 9 1.43 -23.34 8.37
CA SER A 9 0.55 -22.18 8.35
C SER A 9 1.32 -20.91 8.69
N ARG A 10 0.75 -19.76 8.30
CA ARG A 10 1.35 -18.46 8.62
C ARG A 10 1.43 -18.21 10.13
N ALA A 11 0.45 -18.69 10.89
CA ALA A 11 0.45 -18.60 12.34
C ALA A 11 1.59 -19.42 12.96
N GLU A 12 1.81 -20.64 12.48
CA GLU A 12 2.94 -21.49 12.90
C GLU A 12 4.28 -20.86 12.51
N HIS A 13 4.38 -20.28 11.31
CA HIS A 13 5.57 -19.55 10.89
C HIS A 13 5.94 -18.41 11.85
N VAL A 14 4.96 -17.57 12.26
CA VAL A 14 5.22 -16.49 13.21
C VAL A 14 5.69 -17.04 14.57
N GLN A 15 5.07 -18.11 15.06
CA GLN A 15 5.48 -18.73 16.33
C GLN A 15 6.92 -19.26 16.26
N LEU A 16 7.27 -19.97 15.19
CA LEU A 16 8.61 -20.50 14.96
C LEU A 16 9.65 -19.38 14.81
N ALA A 17 9.33 -18.31 14.08
CA ALA A 17 10.22 -17.18 13.88
C ALA A 17 10.54 -16.47 15.21
N VAL A 18 9.53 -16.24 16.05
CA VAL A 18 9.73 -15.64 17.38
C VAL A 18 10.56 -16.55 18.29
N ALA A 19 10.26 -17.86 18.32
CA ALA A 19 11.02 -18.81 19.13
C ALA A 19 12.50 -18.89 18.71
N ALA A 20 12.76 -18.96 17.39
CA ALA A 20 14.12 -18.97 16.86
C ALA A 20 14.88 -17.66 17.15
N ALA A 21 14.19 -16.52 17.10
CA ALA A 21 14.79 -15.22 17.42
C ALA A 21 15.17 -15.11 18.90
N ARG A 22 14.30 -15.58 19.82
CA ARG A 22 14.57 -15.60 21.26
C ARG A 22 15.85 -16.37 21.59
N GLU A 23 16.09 -17.49 20.92
CA GLU A 23 17.28 -18.33 21.16
C GLU A 23 18.59 -17.67 20.68
N GLN A 24 18.52 -16.84 19.64
CA GLN A 24 19.71 -16.27 18.98
C GLN A 24 19.96 -14.81 19.36
N VAL A 25 18.95 -14.08 19.81
CA VAL A 25 18.99 -12.65 20.10
C VAL A 25 18.30 -12.39 21.44
N PRO A 26 19.06 -12.37 22.57
CA PRO A 26 18.49 -12.25 23.92
C PRO A 26 17.69 -10.95 24.18
N GLU A 27 17.93 -9.90 23.41
CA GLU A 27 17.27 -8.59 23.54
C GLU A 27 16.10 -8.39 22.56
N VAL A 28 15.65 -9.45 21.86
CA VAL A 28 14.57 -9.32 20.88
C VAL A 28 13.26 -8.93 21.57
N ASP A 29 12.60 -7.90 21.04
CA ASP A 29 11.22 -7.59 21.39
C ASP A 29 10.27 -8.54 20.63
N GLU A 30 9.90 -9.63 21.28
CA GLU A 30 9.08 -10.69 20.70
C GLU A 30 7.68 -10.22 20.31
N GLU A 31 7.08 -9.31 21.09
CA GLU A 31 5.74 -8.81 20.84
C GLU A 31 5.75 -7.85 19.65
N ALA A 32 6.73 -6.94 19.58
CA ALA A 32 6.94 -6.10 18.41
C ALA A 32 7.20 -6.95 17.14
N MET A 33 8.03 -8.00 17.25
CA MET A 33 8.31 -8.91 16.14
C MET A 33 7.03 -9.63 15.67
N ARG A 34 6.21 -10.13 16.59
CA ARG A 34 4.94 -10.80 16.30
C ARG A 34 3.97 -9.87 15.56
N VAL A 35 3.86 -8.62 16.01
CA VAL A 35 3.05 -7.59 15.34
C VAL A 35 3.58 -7.32 13.93
N GLY A 36 4.89 -7.10 13.78
CA GLY A 36 5.52 -6.81 12.48
C GLY A 36 5.33 -7.94 11.46
N LEU A 37 5.56 -9.19 11.87
CA LEU A 37 5.39 -10.35 11.00
C LEU A 37 3.93 -10.54 10.56
N ASN A 38 2.96 -10.34 11.47
CA ASN A 38 1.55 -10.43 11.14
C ASN A 38 1.06 -9.25 10.30
N LEU A 39 1.65 -8.06 10.45
CA LEU A 39 1.33 -6.88 9.64
C LEU A 39 1.79 -7.04 8.19
N VAL A 40 3.06 -7.40 7.98
CA VAL A 40 3.60 -7.76 6.65
C VAL A 40 2.81 -8.95 6.09
N GLY A 41 2.53 -9.89 7.00
CA GLY A 41 1.47 -10.87 6.98
C GLY A 41 0.26 -10.53 6.12
N ALA A 42 -0.67 -9.87 6.79
CA ALA A 42 -1.95 -9.43 6.27
C ALA A 42 -1.80 -8.52 5.05
N SER A 43 -0.82 -7.61 5.06
CA SER A 43 -0.57 -6.68 3.95
C SER A 43 -0.30 -7.42 2.65
N ASN A 44 0.60 -8.41 2.66
CA ASN A 44 0.94 -9.18 1.46
C ASN A 44 -0.25 -10.01 0.96
N SER A 45 -1.05 -10.57 1.85
CA SER A 45 -2.26 -11.32 1.47
C SER A 45 -3.29 -10.41 0.80
N LEU A 46 -3.56 -9.24 1.38
CA LEU A 46 -4.46 -8.25 0.83
C LEU A 46 -3.99 -7.77 -0.56
N ILE A 47 -2.73 -7.35 -0.66
CA ILE A 47 -2.14 -6.82 -1.90
C ILE A 47 -2.13 -7.88 -2.98
N SER A 48 -1.67 -9.10 -2.70
CA SER A 48 -1.54 -10.16 -3.71
C SER A 48 -2.89 -10.58 -4.27
N GLU A 49 -3.90 -10.75 -3.43
CA GLU A 49 -5.24 -11.14 -3.88
C GLU A 49 -5.90 -10.01 -4.69
N ALA A 50 -5.81 -8.77 -4.21
CA ALA A 50 -6.33 -7.60 -4.91
C ALA A 50 -5.63 -7.39 -6.25
N GLU A 51 -4.30 -7.41 -6.28
CA GLU A 51 -3.50 -7.26 -7.51
C GLU A 51 -3.84 -8.35 -8.53
N SER A 52 -4.02 -9.59 -8.09
CA SER A 52 -4.40 -10.69 -8.99
C SER A 52 -5.74 -10.42 -9.71
N LEU A 53 -6.74 -9.93 -8.99
CA LEU A 53 -8.06 -9.62 -9.54
C LEU A 53 -8.03 -8.37 -10.42
N ILE A 54 -7.43 -7.29 -9.91
CA ILE A 54 -7.32 -6.01 -10.60
C ILE A 54 -6.51 -6.14 -11.90
N PHE A 55 -5.39 -6.88 -11.86
CA PHE A 55 -4.57 -7.10 -13.04
C PHE A 55 -5.31 -7.92 -14.11
N ARG A 56 -6.11 -8.91 -13.71
CA ARG A 56 -6.94 -9.67 -14.66
C ARG A 56 -7.96 -8.77 -15.35
N ALA A 57 -8.64 -7.92 -14.60
CA ALA A 57 -9.71 -7.05 -15.09
C ALA A 57 -9.20 -5.83 -15.88
N GLU A 58 -8.26 -5.08 -15.32
CA GLU A 58 -7.85 -3.75 -15.81
C GLU A 58 -6.41 -3.68 -16.30
N LYS A 59 -5.64 -4.78 -16.20
CA LYS A 59 -4.18 -4.80 -16.47
C LYS A 59 -3.39 -3.82 -15.61
N LEU A 60 -3.95 -3.42 -14.48
CA LEU A 60 -3.32 -2.54 -13.51
C LEU A 60 -2.50 -3.35 -12.50
N SER A 61 -1.24 -2.97 -12.31
CA SER A 61 -0.46 -3.40 -11.15
C SER A 61 -0.94 -2.69 -9.88
N TRP A 62 -0.59 -3.22 -8.70
CA TRP A 62 -0.95 -2.59 -7.43
C TRP A 62 -0.50 -1.12 -7.33
N PRO A 63 0.74 -0.74 -7.68
CA PRO A 63 1.15 0.68 -7.68
C PRO A 63 0.33 1.54 -8.64
N SER A 64 -0.04 1.00 -9.81
CA SER A 64 -0.86 1.71 -10.80
C SER A 64 -2.26 1.98 -10.27
N PHE A 65 -2.89 0.95 -9.69
CA PHE A 65 -4.16 1.10 -8.99
C PHE A 65 -4.08 2.13 -7.87
N ARG A 66 -3.06 2.05 -7.00
CA ARG A 66 -2.89 3.00 -5.88
C ARG A 66 -2.76 4.44 -6.34
N VAL A 67 -2.00 4.71 -7.40
CA VAL A 67 -1.88 6.05 -7.98
C VAL A 67 -3.22 6.53 -8.54
N LEU A 68 -3.92 5.70 -9.33
CA LEU A 68 -5.23 6.07 -9.88
C LEU A 68 -6.26 6.32 -8.77
N PHE A 69 -6.25 5.50 -7.72
CA PHE A 69 -7.12 5.65 -6.56
C PHE A 69 -6.89 6.98 -5.82
N ILE A 70 -5.63 7.38 -5.63
CA ILE A 70 -5.31 8.69 -5.02
C ILE A 70 -5.82 9.83 -5.89
N VAL A 71 -5.57 9.81 -7.20
CA VAL A 71 -6.07 10.85 -8.11
C VAL A 71 -7.61 10.85 -8.15
N TRP A 72 -8.25 9.69 -8.06
CA TRP A 72 -9.70 9.58 -7.98
C TRP A 72 -10.27 10.28 -6.74
N MET A 73 -9.65 10.09 -5.58
CA MET A 73 -10.09 10.66 -4.30
C MET A 73 -9.88 12.18 -4.21
N TYR A 74 -8.76 12.68 -4.72
CA TYR A 74 -8.38 14.10 -4.60
C TYR A 74 -8.67 14.94 -5.85
N GLY A 75 -9.10 14.31 -6.95
CA GLY A 75 -9.29 14.99 -8.23
C GLY A 75 -7.95 15.36 -8.88
N GLU A 76 -7.83 16.61 -9.32
CA GLU A 76 -6.55 17.10 -9.86
C GLU A 76 -5.54 17.32 -8.73
N ILE A 77 -4.41 16.60 -8.77
CA ILE A 77 -3.42 16.59 -7.69
C ILE A 77 -1.98 16.63 -8.24
N GLU A 78 -1.06 17.21 -7.48
CA GLU A 78 0.35 17.27 -7.84
C GLU A 78 1.05 15.92 -7.65
N ALA A 79 1.94 15.56 -8.58
CA ALA A 79 2.68 14.29 -8.52
C ALA A 79 3.49 14.11 -7.21
N ARG A 80 4.00 15.19 -6.62
CA ARG A 80 4.68 15.14 -5.32
C ARG A 80 3.74 14.75 -4.17
N SER A 81 2.49 15.19 -4.23
CA SER A 81 1.48 14.86 -3.22
C SER A 81 1.04 13.41 -3.36
N ILE A 82 0.96 12.89 -4.60
CA ILE A 82 0.74 11.46 -4.84
C ILE A 82 1.86 10.64 -4.19
N ALA A 83 3.13 11.02 -4.37
CA ALA A 83 4.26 10.30 -3.78
C ALA A 83 4.19 10.24 -2.26
N ARG A 84 3.92 11.38 -1.63
CA ARG A 84 3.74 11.49 -0.18
C ARG A 84 2.60 10.60 0.33
N ILE A 85 1.41 10.68 -0.28
CA ILE A 85 0.23 9.92 0.15
C ILE A 85 0.40 8.41 -0.13
N ALA A 86 1.07 8.05 -1.22
CA ALA A 86 1.33 6.66 -1.57
C ALA A 86 2.47 6.04 -0.72
N GLY A 87 3.24 6.83 0.02
CA GLY A 87 4.39 6.35 0.78
C GLY A 87 5.52 5.81 -0.11
N VAL A 88 5.69 6.36 -1.33
CA VAL A 88 6.72 5.90 -2.28
C VAL A 88 7.52 7.07 -2.85
N THR A 89 8.67 6.75 -3.43
CA THR A 89 9.55 7.78 -4.01
C THR A 89 8.92 8.52 -5.19
N ARG A 90 9.38 9.75 -5.46
CA ARG A 90 8.98 10.53 -6.65
C ARG A 90 9.30 9.80 -7.95
N GLN A 91 10.41 9.06 -7.99
CA GLN A 91 10.84 8.24 -9.12
C GLN A 91 9.83 7.12 -9.39
N THR A 92 9.39 6.42 -8.33
CA THR A 92 8.33 5.40 -8.41
C THR A 92 7.05 6.01 -8.98
N VAL A 93 6.57 7.13 -8.43
CA VAL A 93 5.37 7.81 -8.95
C VAL A 93 5.52 8.22 -10.40
N SER A 94 6.66 8.81 -10.80
CA SER A 94 6.89 9.22 -12.19
C SER A 94 6.85 8.04 -13.17
N SER A 95 7.42 6.89 -12.77
CA SER A 95 7.36 5.65 -13.55
C SER A 95 5.91 5.18 -13.70
N VAL A 96 5.17 5.08 -12.58
CA VAL A 96 3.78 4.64 -12.58
C VAL A 96 2.89 5.57 -13.41
N LEU A 97 3.02 6.89 -13.23
CA LEU A 97 2.28 7.89 -14.01
C LEU A 97 2.54 7.76 -15.51
N SER A 98 3.77 7.42 -15.90
CA SER A 98 4.11 7.20 -17.31
C SER A 98 3.49 5.94 -17.89
N THR A 99 3.27 4.93 -17.06
CA THR A 99 2.52 3.72 -17.45
C THR A 99 1.03 4.03 -17.60
N VAL A 100 0.41 4.62 -16.58
CA VAL A 100 -1.05 4.87 -16.60
C VAL A 100 -1.46 5.98 -17.57
N GLU A 101 -0.58 6.94 -17.89
CA GLU A 101 -0.81 7.92 -18.96
C GLU A 101 -0.77 7.25 -20.35
N ARG A 102 0.15 6.30 -20.57
CA ARG A 102 0.22 5.53 -21.81
C ARG A 102 -1.02 4.67 -22.05
N TYR A 103 -1.63 4.17 -20.97
CA TYR A 103 -2.92 3.49 -21.02
C TYR A 103 -4.11 4.46 -21.15
N GLY A 104 -3.85 5.77 -21.17
CA GLY A 104 -4.89 6.79 -21.33
C GLY A 104 -5.74 7.02 -20.09
N TYR A 105 -5.29 6.59 -18.90
CA TYR A 105 -6.06 6.74 -17.65
C TYR A 105 -5.85 8.08 -16.95
N VAL A 106 -4.73 8.74 -17.21
CA VAL A 106 -4.43 10.06 -16.65
C VAL A 106 -3.99 11.03 -17.73
N GLN A 107 -4.14 12.31 -17.43
CA GLN A 107 -3.49 13.40 -18.15
C GLN A 107 -2.56 14.15 -17.20
N ARG A 108 -1.35 14.45 -17.67
CA ARG A 108 -0.38 15.28 -16.96
C ARG A 108 -0.30 16.66 -17.60
N GLU A 109 -0.47 17.69 -16.78
CA GLU A 109 -0.34 19.08 -17.21
C GLU A 109 0.70 19.79 -16.35
N LYS A 110 1.52 20.64 -16.98
CA LYS A 110 2.35 21.58 -16.23
C LYS A 110 1.40 22.59 -15.57
N ALA A 111 1.60 22.86 -14.27
CA ALA A 111 0.76 23.81 -13.55
C ALA A 111 0.80 25.18 -14.25
N ASN A 112 -0.39 25.75 -14.48
CA ASN A 112 -0.53 27.11 -14.98
C ASN A 112 -0.21 28.09 -13.83
N GLY A 113 0.99 28.67 -13.80
CA GLY A 113 1.40 29.61 -12.74
C GLY A 113 2.91 29.85 -12.66
N GLN A 114 3.34 30.56 -11.61
CA GLN A 114 4.75 30.99 -11.42
C GLN A 114 5.74 29.81 -11.28
N ASP A 115 5.30 28.62 -10.91
CA ASP A 115 6.16 27.42 -10.84
C ASP A 115 5.81 26.39 -11.92
N ARG A 116 6.26 26.68 -13.15
CA ARG A 116 6.13 25.83 -14.35
C ARG A 116 6.78 24.44 -14.21
N ARG A 117 7.40 24.14 -13.06
CA ARG A 117 8.02 22.85 -12.72
C ARG A 117 7.04 21.88 -12.05
N LEU A 118 5.88 22.34 -11.59
CA LEU A 118 4.89 21.49 -10.95
C LEU A 118 4.07 20.71 -11.99
N ILE A 119 3.96 19.40 -11.81
CA ILE A 119 3.15 18.50 -12.64
C ILE A 119 1.87 18.16 -11.89
N ARG A 120 0.73 18.52 -12.49
CA ARG A 120 -0.61 18.13 -12.04
C ARG A 120 -1.08 16.93 -12.82
N VAL A 121 -1.82 16.07 -12.15
CA VAL A 121 -2.35 14.82 -12.67
C VAL A 121 -3.86 14.83 -12.44
N ARG A 122 -4.62 14.49 -13.48
CA ARG A 122 -6.06 14.23 -13.37
C ARG A 122 -6.43 12.95 -14.10
N LEU A 123 -7.51 12.30 -13.68
CA LEU A 123 -8.07 11.16 -14.41
C LEU A 123 -8.75 11.63 -15.70
N THR A 124 -8.58 10.83 -16.75
CA THR A 124 -9.48 10.83 -17.91
C THR A 124 -10.79 10.12 -17.56
N GLU A 125 -11.77 10.12 -18.47
CA GLU A 125 -13.01 9.36 -18.26
C GLU A 125 -12.74 7.85 -18.17
N THR A 126 -11.92 7.32 -19.09
CA THR A 126 -11.50 5.91 -19.07
C THR A 126 -10.74 5.57 -17.79
N GLY A 127 -9.91 6.48 -17.27
CA GLY A 127 -9.25 6.30 -15.98
C GLY A 127 -10.20 6.26 -14.78
N ARG A 128 -11.28 7.06 -14.83
CA ARG A 128 -12.35 7.05 -13.80
C ARG A 128 -13.15 5.75 -13.83
N GLU A 129 -13.39 5.18 -15.00
CA GLU A 129 -14.06 3.89 -15.12
C GLU A 129 -13.16 2.76 -14.59
N ALA A 130 -11.91 2.70 -15.05
CA ALA A 130 -10.95 1.67 -14.65
C ALA A 130 -10.71 1.66 -13.14
N VAL A 131 -10.51 2.82 -12.52
CA VAL A 131 -10.27 2.90 -11.07
C VAL A 131 -11.52 2.51 -10.26
N ARG A 132 -12.73 2.85 -10.72
CA ARG A 132 -13.97 2.46 -10.03
C ARG A 132 -14.16 0.94 -10.03
N HIS A 133 -13.92 0.31 -11.18
CA HIS A 133 -14.01 -1.15 -11.27
C HIS A 133 -12.92 -1.84 -10.44
N ALA A 134 -11.67 -1.37 -10.54
CA ALA A 134 -10.58 -1.88 -9.72
C ALA A 134 -10.84 -1.71 -8.21
N PHE A 135 -11.42 -0.57 -7.79
CA PHE A 135 -11.79 -0.33 -6.40
C PHE A 135 -12.88 -1.29 -5.93
N ALA A 136 -13.91 -1.57 -6.75
CA ALA A 136 -14.94 -2.54 -6.38
C ALA A 136 -14.33 -3.94 -6.13
N LEU A 137 -13.44 -4.40 -7.02
CA LEU A 137 -12.72 -5.66 -6.85
C LEU A 137 -11.83 -5.67 -5.60
N HIS A 138 -11.13 -4.57 -5.34
CA HIS A 138 -10.33 -4.41 -4.13
C HIS A 138 -11.19 -4.51 -2.87
N ASN A 139 -12.34 -3.84 -2.86
CA ASN A 139 -13.22 -3.79 -1.70
C ASN A 139 -13.88 -5.14 -1.41
N GLU A 140 -14.17 -5.94 -2.43
CA GLU A 140 -14.60 -7.34 -2.24
C GLU A 140 -13.52 -8.18 -1.55
N VAL A 141 -12.25 -7.99 -1.90
CA VAL A 141 -11.12 -8.67 -1.24
C VAL A 141 -11.04 -8.25 0.22
N GLU A 142 -11.11 -6.94 0.50
CA GLU A 142 -11.13 -6.41 1.87
C GLU A 142 -12.26 -7.04 2.68
N ALA A 143 -13.48 -7.05 2.13
CA ALA A 143 -14.65 -7.62 2.79
C ALA A 143 -14.45 -9.11 3.12
N ARG A 144 -13.90 -9.91 2.19
CA ARG A 144 -13.61 -11.33 2.44
C ARG A 144 -12.52 -11.53 3.48
N LEU A 145 -11.43 -10.77 3.38
CA LEU A 145 -10.27 -10.92 4.27
C LEU A 145 -10.62 -10.56 5.72
N PHE A 146 -11.42 -9.52 5.91
CA PHE A 146 -11.83 -9.03 7.24
C PHE A 146 -13.16 -9.64 7.74
N ALA A 147 -13.80 -10.54 6.97
CA ALA A 147 -15.08 -11.17 7.34
C ALA A 147 -15.01 -11.98 8.65
N ARG A 148 -13.82 -12.40 9.09
CA ARG A 148 -13.62 -13.11 10.36
C ARG A 148 -13.55 -12.20 11.58
N LEU A 149 -13.50 -10.88 11.38
CA LEU A 149 -13.49 -9.88 12.43
C LEU A 149 -14.89 -9.27 12.55
N THR A 150 -15.37 -9.16 13.78
CA THR A 150 -16.54 -8.35 14.12
C THR A 150 -16.29 -6.87 13.78
N ALA A 151 -17.36 -6.08 13.69
CA ALA A 151 -17.25 -4.66 13.40
C ALA A 151 -16.44 -3.89 14.47
N ASP A 152 -16.50 -4.32 15.73
CA ASP A 152 -15.69 -3.75 16.80
C ASP A 152 -14.20 -4.10 16.65
N GLU A 153 -13.89 -5.35 16.34
CA GLU A 153 -12.51 -5.78 16.07
C GLU A 153 -11.91 -5.06 14.86
N GLN A 154 -12.69 -4.84 13.79
CA GLN A 154 -12.23 -4.06 12.64
C GLN A 154 -11.92 -2.60 13.01
N ARG A 155 -12.79 -1.94 13.79
CA ARG A 155 -12.55 -0.58 14.30
C ARG A 155 -11.31 -0.52 15.20
N GLN A 156 -11.16 -1.50 16.08
CA GLN A 156 -10.01 -1.59 16.97
C GLN A 156 -8.71 -1.77 16.18
N LEU A 157 -8.70 -2.69 15.21
CA LEU A 157 -7.55 -2.91 14.35
C LEU A 157 -7.19 -1.64 13.57
N ALA A 158 -8.17 -0.97 12.97
CA ALA A 158 -7.94 0.30 12.26
C ALA A 158 -7.33 1.37 13.18
N SER A 159 -7.81 1.49 14.42
CA SER A 159 -7.25 2.43 15.40
C SER A 159 -5.80 2.08 15.78
N LEU A 160 -5.50 0.79 15.99
CA LEU A 160 -4.14 0.34 16.32
C LEU A 160 -3.16 0.57 15.16
N LEU A 161 -3.58 0.28 13.93
CA LEU A 161 -2.77 0.55 12.73
C LEU A 161 -2.53 2.05 12.54
N GLY A 162 -3.53 2.89 12.81
CA GLY A 162 -3.37 4.35 12.76
C GLY A 162 -2.26 4.85 13.68
N LYS A 163 -2.17 4.32 14.91
CA LYS A 163 -1.08 4.67 15.84
C LYS A 163 0.32 4.32 15.30
N LEU A 164 0.45 3.23 14.55
CA LEU A 164 1.73 2.83 13.95
C LEU A 164 2.12 3.75 12.78
N ILE A 165 1.14 4.16 11.97
CA ILE A 165 1.36 5.06 10.83
C ILE A 165 1.76 6.46 11.31
N ASP A 166 1.03 7.02 12.27
CA ASP A 166 1.34 8.35 12.84
C ASP A 166 2.74 8.41 13.46
N THR A 167 3.20 7.31 14.06
CA THR A 167 4.56 7.20 14.62
C THR A 167 5.62 7.25 13.53
N THR A 168 5.33 6.72 12.33
CA THR A 168 6.30 6.62 11.22
C THR A 168 6.41 7.94 10.46
N ASP A 169 5.30 8.66 10.28
CA ASP A 169 5.28 9.98 9.62
C ASP A 169 6.07 11.04 10.43
N GLY A 170 6.23 10.85 11.75
CA GLY A 170 7.05 11.70 12.61
C GLY A 170 8.57 11.45 12.53
N VAL A 171 9.02 10.39 11.85
CA VAL A 171 10.43 9.98 11.77
C VAL A 171 11.10 10.45 10.46
N ASP A 172 10.35 10.68 9.38
CA ASP A 172 10.91 10.90 8.02
C ASP A 172 11.24 12.38 7.69
N ASP A 173 11.00 13.34 8.60
CA ASP A 173 11.31 14.77 8.39
C ASP A 173 12.75 15.16 8.79
N ARG A 174 13.60 14.19 9.20
CA ARG A 174 14.98 14.47 9.69
C ARG A 174 16.12 13.87 8.85
N THR A 175 15.83 13.22 7.73
CA THR A 175 16.88 12.61 6.87
C THR A 175 16.71 12.94 5.40
N SER A 176 16.94 14.19 5.04
CA SER A 176 17.50 14.52 3.72
C SER A 176 18.88 15.16 3.93
N PRO A 177 19.99 14.44 3.66
CA PRO A 177 21.27 15.08 3.49
C PRO A 177 21.18 15.97 2.26
N SER A 178 21.40 17.26 2.46
CA SER A 178 21.66 18.20 1.37
C SER A 178 22.99 17.80 0.73
N LEU A 179 22.96 17.33 -0.51
CA LEU A 179 24.10 17.36 -1.44
C LEU A 179 23.58 17.73 -2.82
#